data_AF-A0A2N2E7M5-F1
#
_entry.id   AF-A0A2N2E7M5-F1
#
_cell.length_a   1.000
_cell.length_b   1.000
_cell.length_c   1.000
_cell.angle_alpha   90.00
_cell.angle_beta   90.00
_cell.angle_gamma   90.00
#
_symmetry.space_group_name_H-M   'P 1'
#
loop_
_entity.id
_entity.type
_entity.pdbx_description
1 polymer ?
#
loop_
_entity_poly.entity_id
_entity_poly.type
_entity_poly.pdbx_seq_one_letter_code
_entity_poly.pdbx_strand_id
1 'polypeptide(L)'
;MIFVQVSIIWYYRLGICQSFDNKGNYPMLRENKIDFHDFDEKLNAFKAALEKYSSDVVVVYLFGSSARRETKPLSDIDIALLLNDNFDEQNNEQSIEARILIDAMKMMETEKIDMINLNHAPLHIRYGVLKDRKILYCSDHTKRVDFETSVVMEYLDFAHIRSMFYQDFMSSLGVGRD
;
A
#
# COMPACT_ATOMS: atom_id res chain seq x y z
N MET A 1 0.24 18.29 -16.14
CA MET A 1 -0.26 19.35 -15.23
C MET A 1 -1.70 19.07 -14.76
N ILE A 2 -2.01 17.80 -14.41
CA ILE A 2 -3.35 17.37 -13.96
C ILE A 2 -3.25 16.41 -12.74
N PHE A 3 -2.15 15.69 -12.58
CA PHE A 3 -1.97 14.74 -11.45
C PHE A 3 -1.68 15.39 -10.09
N VAL A 4 -1.09 16.59 -10.04
CA VAL A 4 -0.72 17.26 -8.77
C VAL A 4 -1.96 17.78 -8.02
N GLN A 5 -3.04 18.09 -8.74
CA GLN A 5 -4.18 18.79 -8.15
C GLN A 5 -5.11 17.87 -7.33
N VAL A 6 -5.10 16.55 -7.61
CA VAL A 6 -5.97 15.59 -6.90
C VAL A 6 -5.43 15.27 -5.50
N SER A 7 -4.10 15.20 -5.33
CA SER A 7 -3.47 14.94 -4.02
C SER A 7 -3.67 16.10 -3.03
N ILE A 8 -3.70 17.34 -3.53
CA ILE A 8 -3.89 18.54 -2.71
C ILE A 8 -5.33 18.60 -2.15
N ILE A 9 -6.33 18.23 -2.96
CA ILE A 9 -7.75 18.29 -2.56
C ILE A 9 -8.08 17.33 -1.41
N TRP A 10 -7.43 16.15 -1.36
CA TRP A 10 -7.59 15.21 -0.25
C TRP A 10 -7.04 15.75 1.08
N TYR A 11 -5.92 16.47 1.05
CA TYR A 11 -5.29 17.05 2.24
C TYR A 11 -6.17 18.10 2.94
N TYR A 12 -6.89 18.93 2.18
CA TYR A 12 -7.76 19.97 2.74
C TYR A 12 -9.05 19.41 3.39
N ARG A 13 -9.53 18.24 2.97
CA ARG A 13 -10.74 17.62 3.54
C ARG A 13 -10.50 16.90 4.86
N LEU A 14 -9.23 16.64 5.21
CA LEU A 14 -8.78 16.02 6.47
C LEU A 14 -8.39 17.02 7.56
N GLY A 15 -8.65 18.33 7.37
CA GLY A 15 -8.41 19.34 8.42
C GLY A 15 -6.94 19.53 8.82
N ILE A 16 -5.99 19.06 7.99
CA ILE A 16 -4.56 19.24 8.24
C ILE A 16 -4.19 20.69 7.94
N CYS A 17 -4.31 21.55 8.94
CA CYS A 17 -3.86 22.93 8.88
C CYS A 17 -2.32 22.95 8.89
N GLN A 18 -1.69 22.85 7.72
CA GLN A 18 -0.25 23.10 7.60
C GLN A 18 0.01 24.60 7.66
N SER A 19 0.76 25.04 8.66
CA SER A 19 1.11 26.44 8.86
C SER A 19 1.93 26.96 7.67
N PHE A 20 1.47 28.04 7.04
CA PHE A 20 2.22 28.81 6.05
C PHE A 20 3.48 29.40 6.68
N ASP A 21 4.59 29.45 5.96
CA ASP A 21 5.70 30.31 6.37
C ASP A 21 5.31 31.80 6.23
N ASN A 22 6.04 32.70 6.87
CA ASN A 22 5.77 34.16 6.84
C ASN A 22 5.84 34.79 5.41
N LYS A 23 6.10 33.99 4.37
CA LYS A 23 6.18 34.41 2.97
C LYS A 23 5.08 33.78 2.11
N GLY A 24 4.15 33.02 2.70
CA GLY A 24 3.08 32.35 1.96
C GLY A 24 3.57 31.20 1.09
N ASN A 25 4.80 30.72 1.31
CA ASN A 25 5.30 29.54 0.63
C ASN A 25 4.92 28.29 1.42
N TYR A 26 4.47 27.29 0.69
CA TYR A 26 4.48 25.92 1.19
C TYR A 26 5.94 25.53 1.43
N PRO A 27 6.32 24.98 2.59
CA PRO A 27 7.58 24.29 2.70
C PRO A 27 7.51 23.13 1.71
N MET A 28 8.15 23.30 0.54
CA MET A 28 8.35 22.20 -0.39
C MET A 28 9.18 21.16 0.37
N LEU A 29 8.53 20.10 0.85
CA LEU A 29 9.23 18.91 1.31
C LEU A 29 9.99 18.40 0.09
N ARG A 30 11.31 18.40 0.23
CA ARG A 30 12.24 18.14 -0.88
C ARG A 30 11.94 16.77 -1.47
N GLU A 31 11.91 16.67 -2.80
CA GLU A 31 12.07 15.41 -3.53
C GLU A 31 13.46 14.82 -3.22
N ASN A 32 13.66 14.32 -2.00
CA ASN A 32 14.90 13.68 -1.62
C ASN A 32 14.95 12.31 -2.27
N LYS A 33 15.98 12.11 -3.10
CA LYS A 33 16.30 10.84 -3.72
C LYS A 33 16.60 9.84 -2.61
N ILE A 34 15.98 8.66 -2.66
CA ILE A 34 16.23 7.56 -1.72
C ILE A 34 17.69 7.13 -1.88
N ASP A 35 18.48 7.26 -0.81
CA ASP A 35 19.79 6.63 -0.71
C ASP A 35 19.60 5.16 -0.31
N PHE A 36 19.83 4.26 -1.26
CA PHE A 36 19.61 2.81 -1.10
C PHE A 36 20.71 2.10 -0.31
N HIS A 37 21.76 2.81 0.12
CA HIS A 37 22.79 2.23 0.99
C HIS A 37 22.20 1.74 2.32
N ASP A 38 21.11 2.38 2.77
CA ASP A 38 20.51 2.16 4.09
C ASP A 38 19.06 1.64 4.01
N PHE A 39 18.58 1.21 2.83
CA PHE A 39 17.19 0.76 2.67
C PHE A 39 16.83 -0.39 3.60
N ASP A 40 17.72 -1.39 3.72
CA ASP A 40 17.50 -2.52 4.62
C ASP A 40 17.50 -2.10 6.09
N GLU A 41 18.30 -1.10 6.47
CA GLU A 41 18.33 -0.55 7.84
C GLU A 41 17.04 0.20 8.15
N LYS A 42 16.62 1.11 7.25
CA LYS A 42 15.35 1.85 7.34
C LYS A 42 14.16 0.90 7.37
N LEU A 43 14.17 -0.15 6.54
CA LEU A 43 13.12 -1.16 6.53
C LEU A 43 13.07 -1.91 7.87
N ASN A 44 14.21 -2.27 8.44
CA ASN A 44 14.24 -2.93 9.75
C ASN A 44 13.78 -2.01 10.89
N ALA A 45 14.16 -0.73 10.84
CA ALA A 45 13.65 0.27 11.77
C ALA A 45 12.12 0.40 11.65
N PHE A 46 11.60 0.45 10.42
CA PHE A 46 10.16 0.51 10.16
C PHE A 46 9.43 -0.73 10.69
N LYS A 47 9.98 -1.95 10.48
CA LYS A 47 9.43 -3.18 11.06
C LYS A 47 9.31 -3.09 12.58
N ALA A 48 10.34 -2.58 13.26
CA ALA A 48 10.29 -2.39 14.71
C ALA A 48 9.25 -1.35 15.15
N ALA A 49 9.08 -0.27 14.37
CA ALA A 49 8.08 0.76 14.66
C ALA A 49 6.63 0.26 14.48
N LEU A 50 6.40 -0.79 13.69
CA LEU A 50 5.06 -1.37 13.49
C LEU A 50 4.51 -2.06 14.74
N GLU A 51 5.36 -2.44 15.71
CA GLU A 51 4.92 -3.09 16.96
C GLU A 51 3.93 -2.25 17.77
N LYS A 52 4.03 -0.92 17.68
CA LYS A 52 3.09 -0.01 18.37
C LYS A 52 1.66 -0.06 17.82
N TYR A 53 1.47 -0.69 16.67
CA TYR A 53 0.18 -0.88 16.01
C TYR A 53 -0.34 -2.32 16.13
N SER A 54 0.25 -3.12 17.02
CA SER A 54 -0.12 -4.54 17.23
C SER A 54 -1.60 -4.78 17.54
N SER A 55 -2.29 -3.82 18.17
CA SER A 55 -3.73 -3.90 18.45
C SER A 55 -4.59 -3.72 17.19
N ASP A 56 -4.10 -2.97 16.22
CA ASP A 56 -4.91 -2.45 15.09
C ASP A 56 -4.56 -3.16 13.78
N VAL A 57 -3.33 -3.64 13.63
CA VAL A 57 -2.78 -4.22 12.40
C VAL A 57 -2.55 -5.71 12.58
N VAL A 58 -3.15 -6.52 11.72
CA VAL A 58 -2.95 -7.99 11.65
C VAL A 58 -1.62 -8.31 10.96
N VAL A 59 -1.39 -7.70 9.79
CA VAL A 59 -0.19 -7.94 8.99
C VAL A 59 0.13 -6.74 8.10
N VAL A 60 1.43 -6.51 7.89
CA VAL A 60 1.96 -5.56 6.90
C VAL A 60 2.80 -6.34 5.90
N TYR A 61 2.50 -6.16 4.62
CA TYR A 61 3.26 -6.73 3.53
C TYR A 61 4.00 -5.65 2.75
N LEU A 62 5.23 -5.98 2.35
CA LEU A 62 5.88 -5.36 1.21
C LEU A 62 5.55 -6.19 -0.02
N PHE A 63 5.07 -5.57 -1.09
CA PHE A 63 4.76 -6.29 -2.33
C PHE A 63 5.36 -5.59 -3.55
N GLY A 64 4.95 -6.00 -4.75
CA GLY A 64 5.33 -5.31 -5.98
C GLY A 64 6.81 -5.42 -6.34
N SER A 65 7.34 -4.37 -6.96
CA SER A 65 8.74 -4.32 -7.42
C SER A 65 9.72 -4.31 -6.23
N SER A 66 9.30 -3.67 -5.13
CA SER A 66 10.04 -3.60 -3.87
C SER A 66 10.23 -4.96 -3.19
N ALA A 67 9.27 -5.87 -3.32
CA ALA A 67 9.41 -7.23 -2.78
C ALA A 67 10.35 -8.13 -3.59
N ARG A 68 10.48 -7.93 -4.91
CA ARG A 68 11.26 -8.83 -5.79
C ARG A 68 12.78 -8.64 -5.76
N ARG A 69 13.32 -7.70 -4.96
CA ARG A 69 14.75 -7.32 -4.94
C ARG A 69 15.31 -6.90 -6.32
N GLU A 70 14.45 -6.59 -7.28
CA GLU A 70 14.81 -5.90 -8.52
C GLU A 70 14.85 -4.37 -8.31
N THR A 71 15.18 -3.97 -7.08
CA THR A 71 15.11 -2.60 -6.57
C THR A 71 16.16 -1.75 -7.28
N LYS A 72 15.74 -1.13 -8.39
CA LYS A 72 16.46 0.00 -8.99
C LYS A 72 16.38 1.19 -8.03
N PRO A 73 17.29 2.18 -8.12
CA PRO A 73 17.38 3.35 -7.24
C PRO A 73 16.17 4.31 -7.21
N LEU A 74 15.00 3.89 -7.72
CA LEU A 74 13.83 4.70 -8.06
C LEU A 74 12.49 4.01 -7.77
N SER A 75 12.46 2.78 -7.24
CA SER A 75 11.21 2.04 -7.09
C SER A 75 10.32 2.61 -5.98
N ASP A 76 9.05 2.79 -6.28
CA ASP A 76 8.02 3.14 -5.32
C ASP A 76 7.87 1.99 -4.28
N ILE A 77 7.71 2.34 -3.01
CA ILE A 77 7.59 1.37 -1.91
C ILE A 77 6.12 0.96 -1.78
N ASP A 78 5.81 -0.25 -2.22
CA ASP A 78 4.45 -0.81 -2.21
C ASP A 78 4.17 -1.53 -0.88
N ILE A 79 3.31 -0.96 -0.03
CA ILE A 79 2.94 -1.49 1.29
C ILE A 79 1.46 -1.86 1.33
N ALA A 80 1.14 -3.07 1.76
CA ALA A 80 -0.24 -3.49 1.98
C ALA A 80 -0.49 -3.81 3.44
N LEU A 81 -1.64 -3.40 3.96
CA LEU A 81 -2.04 -3.53 5.36
C LEU A 81 -3.31 -4.36 5.46
N LEU A 82 -3.36 -5.28 6.41
CA LEU A 82 -4.61 -5.89 6.88
C LEU A 82 -4.83 -5.43 8.31
N LEU A 83 -5.96 -4.78 8.56
CA LEU A 83 -6.36 -4.23 9.85
C LEU A 83 -7.33 -5.18 10.56
N ASN A 84 -7.39 -5.08 11.89
CA ASN A 84 -8.39 -5.77 12.70
C ASN A 84 -9.78 -5.17 12.48
N ASP A 85 -10.81 -6.04 12.47
CA ASP A 85 -12.22 -5.67 12.25
C ASP A 85 -12.81 -4.73 13.31
N ASN A 86 -12.11 -4.55 14.45
CA ASN A 86 -12.55 -3.67 15.55
C ASN A 86 -12.26 -2.19 15.29
N PHE A 87 -11.87 -1.81 14.07
CA PHE A 87 -11.58 -0.42 13.75
C PHE A 87 -12.89 0.36 13.55
N ASP A 88 -13.30 1.09 14.59
CA ASP A 88 -14.39 2.04 14.51
C ASP A 88 -13.90 3.32 13.79
N GLU A 89 -14.08 3.35 12.46
CA GLU A 89 -13.71 4.48 11.60
C GLU A 89 -14.33 5.82 12.07
N GLN A 90 -15.39 5.79 12.89
CA GLN A 90 -16.12 6.99 13.27
C GLN A 90 -15.52 7.78 14.44
N ASN A 91 -14.59 7.21 15.21
CA ASN A 91 -14.14 7.79 16.48
C ASN A 91 -12.69 8.30 16.52
N ASN A 92 -11.96 8.24 15.40
CA ASN A 92 -10.57 8.71 15.34
C ASN A 92 -10.40 9.85 14.33
N GLU A 93 -9.92 11.01 14.78
CA GLU A 93 -9.66 12.19 13.92
C GLU A 93 -8.63 11.91 12.81
N GLN A 94 -7.84 10.84 12.92
CA GLN A 94 -6.88 10.36 11.91
C GLN A 94 -6.95 8.83 11.79
N SER A 95 -7.13 8.31 10.57
CA SER A 95 -7.14 6.86 10.34
C SER A 95 -5.78 6.24 10.69
N ILE A 96 -5.79 4.99 11.17
CA ILE A 96 -4.57 4.23 11.47
C ILE A 96 -3.64 4.14 10.26
N GLU A 97 -4.22 4.02 9.06
CA GLU A 97 -3.52 4.04 7.78
C GLU A 97 -2.69 5.31 7.61
N ALA A 98 -3.28 6.49 7.88
CA ALA A 98 -2.60 7.76 7.75
C ALA A 98 -1.39 7.84 8.71
N ARG A 99 -1.55 7.34 9.94
CA ARG A 99 -0.46 7.29 10.93
C ARG A 99 0.68 6.39 10.45
N ILE A 100 0.37 5.20 9.96
CA ILE A 100 1.37 4.26 9.42
C ILE A 100 2.06 4.86 8.18
N LEU A 101 1.31 5.53 7.30
CA LEU A 101 1.85 6.16 6.09
C LEU A 101 2.84 7.27 6.44
N ILE A 102 2.46 8.15 7.37
CA ILE A 102 3.33 9.24 7.83
C ILE A 102 4.62 8.69 8.43
N ASP A 103 4.53 7.63 9.24
CA ASP A 103 5.72 7.02 9.84
C ASP A 103 6.59 6.32 8.81
N ALA A 104 5.99 5.60 7.85
CA ALA A 104 6.71 5.03 6.74
C ALA A 104 7.46 6.10 5.94
N MET A 105 6.79 7.22 5.60
CA MET A 105 7.39 8.33 4.86
C MET A 105 8.55 8.98 5.62
N LYS A 106 8.39 9.18 6.94
CA LYS A 106 9.44 9.74 7.81
C LYS A 106 10.65 8.82 7.91
N MET A 107 10.43 7.52 8.11
CA MET A 107 11.51 6.55 8.32
C MET A 107 12.24 6.20 7.02
N MET A 108 11.51 6.16 5.90
CA MET A 108 12.09 5.92 4.58
C MET A 108 12.66 7.20 3.94
N GLU A 109 12.34 8.36 4.50
CA GLU A 109 12.70 9.69 3.99
C GLU A 109 12.23 9.92 2.55
N THR A 110 11.05 9.39 2.21
CA THR A 110 10.48 9.48 0.87
C THR A 110 8.96 9.58 0.91
N GLU A 111 8.40 10.28 -0.07
CA GLU A 111 6.95 10.38 -0.28
C GLU A 111 6.42 9.31 -1.24
N LYS A 112 7.33 8.53 -1.86
CA LYS A 112 7.00 7.49 -2.85
C LYS A 112 6.60 6.19 -2.19
N ILE A 113 5.53 6.24 -1.40
CA ILE A 113 4.98 5.08 -0.70
C ILE A 113 3.53 4.90 -1.13
N ASP A 114 3.26 3.79 -1.82
CA ASP A 114 1.93 3.38 -2.21
C ASP A 114 1.38 2.42 -1.15
N MET A 115 0.30 2.84 -0.47
CA MET A 115 -0.31 2.08 0.60
C MET A 115 -1.68 1.54 0.19
N ILE A 116 -1.91 0.25 0.45
CA ILE A 116 -3.16 -0.43 0.15
C ILE A 116 -3.75 -1.02 1.43
N ASN A 117 -5.00 -0.67 1.75
CA ASN A 117 -5.79 -1.37 2.75
C ASN A 117 -6.46 -2.62 2.12
N LEU A 118 -6.05 -3.80 2.58
CA LEU A 118 -6.56 -5.09 2.12
C LEU A 118 -8.00 -5.38 2.56
N ASN A 119 -8.48 -4.81 3.66
CA ASN A 119 -9.87 -4.94 4.11
C ASN A 119 -10.85 -4.42 3.05
N HIS A 120 -10.49 -3.36 2.31
CA HIS A 120 -11.35 -2.72 1.30
C HIS A 120 -10.87 -2.87 -0.15
N ALA A 121 -9.64 -3.35 -0.37
CA ALA A 121 -9.12 -3.55 -1.72
C ALA A 121 -9.95 -4.58 -2.52
N PRO A 122 -10.12 -4.40 -3.84
CA PRO A 122 -10.77 -5.39 -4.68
C PRO A 122 -9.94 -6.67 -4.82
N LEU A 123 -10.61 -7.80 -5.09
CA LEU A 123 -10.00 -9.14 -5.11
C LEU A 123 -8.73 -9.26 -5.99
N HIS A 124 -8.72 -8.62 -7.15
CA HIS A 124 -7.55 -8.67 -8.05
C HIS A 124 -6.32 -7.96 -7.46
N ILE A 125 -6.52 -6.88 -6.69
CA ILE A 125 -5.44 -6.19 -5.96
C ILE A 125 -4.98 -7.05 -4.79
N ARG A 126 -5.92 -7.58 -3.99
CA ARG A 126 -5.59 -8.49 -2.87
C ARG A 126 -4.72 -9.65 -3.35
N TYR A 127 -5.16 -10.37 -4.39
CA TYR A 127 -4.40 -11.47 -4.96
C TYR A 127 -3.05 -11.03 -5.55
N GLY A 128 -3.02 -9.86 -6.21
CA GLY A 128 -1.78 -9.27 -6.74
C GLY A 128 -0.73 -9.02 -5.65
N VAL A 129 -1.15 -8.45 -4.52
CA VAL A 129 -0.32 -8.30 -3.32
C VAL A 129 0.18 -9.66 -2.86
N LEU A 130 -0.70 -10.66 -2.78
CA LEU A 130 -0.33 -11.96 -2.24
C LEU A 130 0.71 -12.71 -3.06
N LYS A 131 0.76 -12.51 -4.37
CA LYS A 131 1.63 -13.28 -5.28
C LYS A 131 3.12 -13.17 -4.96
N ASP A 132 3.59 -11.94 -4.71
CA ASP A 132 5.02 -11.63 -4.55
C ASP A 132 5.31 -10.96 -3.18
N ARG A 133 4.50 -11.23 -2.15
CA ARG A 133 4.60 -10.54 -0.84
C ARG A 133 5.82 -10.95 -0.01
N LYS A 134 6.31 -10.00 0.79
CA LYS A 134 7.16 -10.22 1.97
C LYS A 134 6.45 -9.70 3.20
N ILE A 135 6.47 -10.46 4.29
CA ILE A 135 5.90 -10.03 5.57
C ILE A 135 6.89 -9.07 6.23
N LEU A 136 6.44 -7.84 6.50
CA LEU A 136 7.19 -6.86 7.30
C LEU A 136 6.83 -7.00 8.78
N TYR A 137 5.55 -7.20 9.07
CA TYR A 137 5.03 -7.33 10.43
C TYR A 137 3.82 -8.25 10.44
N CYS A 138 3.61 -9.01 11.52
CA CYS A 138 2.42 -9.82 11.72
C CYS A 138 2.15 -9.99 13.23
N SER A 139 0.99 -9.53 13.67
CA SER A 139 0.53 -9.66 15.07
C SER A 139 -0.34 -10.91 15.27
N ASP A 140 -1.14 -11.28 14.26
CA ASP A 140 -2.06 -12.42 14.30
C ASP A 140 -1.87 -13.30 13.06
N HIS A 141 -1.15 -14.40 13.26
CA HIS A 141 -0.83 -15.35 12.20
C HIS A 141 -2.06 -16.09 11.69
N THR A 142 -3.04 -16.35 12.56
CA THR A 142 -4.24 -17.10 12.19
C THR A 142 -5.11 -16.27 11.26
N LYS A 143 -5.44 -15.03 11.66
CA LYS A 143 -6.21 -14.10 10.82
C LYS A 143 -5.52 -13.84 9.48
N ARG A 144 -4.19 -13.73 9.48
CA ARG A 144 -3.41 -13.59 8.24
C ARG A 144 -3.63 -14.78 7.31
N VAL A 145 -3.47 -16.01 7.81
CA VAL A 145 -3.62 -17.22 6.99
C VAL A 145 -5.06 -17.38 6.49
N ASP A 146 -6.05 -17.08 7.33
CA ASP A 146 -7.46 -17.15 6.96
C ASP A 146 -7.77 -16.17 5.83
N PHE A 147 -7.31 -14.92 5.94
CA PHE A 147 -7.44 -13.91 4.88
C PHE A 147 -6.72 -14.33 3.58
N GLU A 148 -5.47 -14.81 3.68
CA GLU A 148 -4.71 -15.25 2.50
C GLU A 148 -5.41 -16.41 1.79
N THR A 149 -5.95 -17.34 2.57
CA THR A 149 -6.67 -18.52 2.04
C THR A 149 -7.97 -18.08 1.37
N SER A 150 -8.75 -17.19 1.99
CA SER A 150 -10.00 -16.70 1.41
C SER A 150 -9.76 -16.00 0.07
N VAL A 151 -8.76 -15.11 0.00
CA VAL A 151 -8.40 -14.40 -1.22
C VAL A 151 -7.98 -15.36 -2.34
N VAL A 152 -7.19 -16.39 -2.02
CA VAL A 152 -6.76 -17.38 -3.02
C VAL A 152 -7.94 -18.20 -3.51
N MET A 153 -8.80 -18.69 -2.61
CA MET A 153 -9.98 -19.48 -2.99
C MET A 153 -10.93 -18.66 -3.87
N GLU A 154 -11.32 -17.46 -3.42
CA GLU A 154 -12.18 -16.57 -4.20
C GLU A 154 -11.59 -16.30 -5.58
N TYR A 155 -10.29 -15.99 -5.66
CA TYR A 155 -9.65 -15.71 -6.94
C TYR A 155 -9.68 -16.90 -7.91
N LEU A 156 -9.50 -18.12 -7.39
CA LEU A 156 -9.57 -19.36 -8.17
C LEU A 156 -10.98 -19.64 -8.67
N ASP A 157 -12.00 -19.37 -7.87
CA ASP A 157 -13.40 -19.49 -8.29
C ASP A 157 -13.71 -18.54 -9.47
N PHE A 158 -13.12 -17.35 -9.47
CA PHE A 158 -13.22 -16.38 -10.59
C PHE A 158 -12.32 -16.69 -11.78
N ALA A 159 -11.49 -17.74 -11.75
CA ALA A 159 -10.54 -18.04 -12.83
C ALA A 159 -11.26 -18.37 -14.14
N HIS A 160 -12.35 -19.14 -14.09
CA HIS A 160 -13.10 -19.53 -15.28
C HIS A 160 -13.75 -18.32 -15.97
N ILE A 161 -14.44 -17.47 -15.19
CA ILE A 161 -15.08 -16.24 -15.68
C ILE A 161 -14.06 -15.35 -16.37
N ARG A 162 -12.87 -15.20 -15.79
CA ARG A 162 -11.79 -14.40 -16.36
C ARG A 162 -11.25 -14.95 -17.68
N SER A 163 -11.14 -16.27 -17.79
CA SER A 163 -10.75 -16.92 -19.04
C SER A 163 -11.73 -16.59 -20.17
N MET A 164 -13.03 -16.61 -19.87
CA MET A 164 -14.07 -16.25 -20.84
C MET A 164 -13.93 -14.79 -21.30
N PHE A 165 -13.88 -13.84 -20.35
CA PHE A 165 -13.69 -12.42 -20.67
C PHE A 165 -12.40 -12.16 -21.46
N TYR A 166 -11.31 -12.84 -21.13
CA TYR A 166 -10.05 -12.69 -21.85
C TYR A 166 -10.14 -13.21 -23.28
N GLN A 167 -10.79 -14.36 -23.49
CA GLN A 167 -11.01 -14.91 -24.82
C GLN A 167 -11.90 -14.00 -25.68
N ASP A 168 -12.99 -13.49 -25.11
CA ASP A 168 -13.90 -12.57 -25.81
C ASP A 168 -13.20 -11.25 -26.15
N PHE A 169 -12.43 -10.70 -25.21
CA PHE A 169 -11.64 -9.50 -25.42
C PHE A 169 -10.61 -9.70 -26.53
N MET A 170 -9.83 -10.79 -26.49
CA MET A 170 -8.83 -11.09 -27.51
C MET A 170 -9.45 -11.35 -28.89
N SER A 171 -10.61 -12.01 -28.94
CA SER A 171 -11.37 -12.23 -30.17
C SER A 171 -11.84 -10.90 -30.77
N SER A 172 -12.25 -9.95 -29.92
CA SER A 172 -12.69 -8.61 -30.33
C SER A 172 -11.53 -7.74 -30.84
N LEU A 173 -10.30 -7.99 -30.40
CA LEU A 173 -9.10 -7.31 -30.88
C LEU A 173 -8.58 -7.84 -32.23
N GLY A 174 -9.22 -8.86 -32.82
CA GLY A 174 -8.77 -9.46 -34.07
C GLY A 174 -7.45 -10.23 -33.95
N VAL A 175 -6.96 -10.45 -32.72
CA VAL A 175 -5.80 -11.31 -32.45
C VAL A 175 -6.29 -12.75 -32.40
N GLY A 176 -6.61 -13.30 -33.57
CA GLY A 176 -7.23 -14.61 -33.71
C GLY A 176 -6.52 -15.46 -34.76
N ARG A 177 -5.61 -16.33 -34.28
CA ARG A 177 -5.09 -17.57 -34.90
C ARG A 177 -4.43 -17.46 -36.28
N ASP A 178 -3.10 -17.49 -36.28
CA ASP A 178 -2.33 -18.21 -37.29
C ASP A 178 -2.18 -19.69 -36.88
#